data_AF-A0A8S1VX45-F1
#
_entry.id   AF-A0A8S1VX45-F1
#
_cell.length_a   1.000
_cell.length_b   1.000
_cell.length_c   1.000
_cell.angle_alpha   90.00
_cell.angle_beta   90.00
_cell.angle_gamma   90.00
#
_symmetry.space_group_name_H-M   'P 1'
#
loop_
_entity.id
_entity.type
_entity.pdbx_description
1 polymer ?
#
loop_
_entity_poly.entity_id
_entity_poly.type
_entity_poly.pdbx_seq_one_letter_code
_entity_poly.pdbx_strand_id
1 'polypeptide(L)'
;MGSKCCKSDTYRTEMVSEIRNFNFNDPQQEFPLEQRVIRELMLDTKTVYQLQICLKKFLLENAFLIKEEKIEVQDKGIVSRISAPPLLDQVWQLAILYSQNYITICKKLVGCIIDREYNQQNMHQKILKRMLPEYDDKMYSIESEFIIWINSYELEQVMIDIHNFIVNEETLSFELILHLMMQMKLNLCKKETKKFQIKQISDKNIEIVFKKIQQLMPRDLELIIMHKYCLSQQLAKQYIYEYCHFMTMLKYSQTVLVPSEEVDQVWHTHQCMTKQYRQFCYAIYERFIYHNPANLGNQTVVQDFYSQTLIFYKRIFKYEPDSQIWPCKEERWNPQNCLGSWVNLYRLSMSIIQLIQEKLQPTSKNILQKYQTWKGTNVFRDQTQIQVEKSTEMTQSALQYQNYEVGCYSLSELEEDRFSQNQKRNELFFDDDVIINSIQ
;
A
#
# COMPACT_ATOMS: atom_id res chain seq x y z
N MET A 1 -27.87 31.08 30.85
CA MET A 1 -27.19 29.85 30.41
C MET A 1 -27.74 29.49 29.04
N GLY A 2 -27.08 29.94 27.97
CA GLY A 2 -27.55 29.77 26.59
C GLY A 2 -26.79 28.65 25.87
N SER A 3 -27.55 27.82 25.15
CA SER A 3 -27.14 26.63 24.41
C SER A 3 -25.97 26.86 23.45
N LYS A 4 -24.79 26.30 23.77
CA LYS A 4 -23.71 26.06 22.79
C LYS A 4 -23.75 24.63 22.19
N CYS A 5 -24.77 23.83 22.50
CA CYS A 5 -24.84 22.39 22.19
C CYS A 5 -25.51 22.01 20.84
N CYS A 6 -25.87 22.95 19.95
CA CYS A 6 -26.77 22.63 18.82
C CYS A 6 -26.13 22.62 17.42
N LYS A 7 -24.83 22.90 17.26
CA LYS A 7 -24.17 22.81 15.95
C LYS A 7 -22.97 21.86 15.95
N SER A 8 -22.24 21.75 17.06
CA SER A 8 -21.10 20.84 17.18
C SER A 8 -21.51 19.37 17.08
N ASP A 9 -22.64 19.04 17.70
CA ASP A 9 -23.05 17.64 17.83
C ASP A 9 -23.69 17.16 16.51
N THR A 10 -24.40 18.04 15.81
CA THR A 10 -25.06 17.73 14.53
C THR A 10 -24.06 17.36 13.44
N TYR A 11 -23.01 18.15 13.20
CA TYR A 11 -22.03 17.81 12.16
C TYR A 11 -21.22 16.55 12.52
N ARG A 12 -20.98 16.30 13.82
CA ARG A 12 -20.30 15.08 14.28
C ARG A 12 -21.15 13.84 13.99
N THR A 13 -22.45 13.88 14.31
CA THR A 13 -23.39 12.80 13.99
C THR A 13 -23.48 12.53 12.48
N GLU A 14 -23.53 13.59 11.66
CA GLU A 14 -23.55 13.48 10.20
C GLU A 14 -22.29 12.79 9.66
N MET A 15 -21.10 13.21 10.07
CA MET A 15 -19.83 12.60 9.61
C MET A 15 -19.68 11.14 10.05
N VAL A 16 -20.12 10.81 11.27
CA VAL A 16 -20.17 9.42 11.75
C VAL A 16 -21.09 8.58 10.86
N SER A 17 -22.27 9.09 10.53
CA SER A 17 -23.21 8.39 9.65
C SER A 17 -22.64 8.19 8.24
N GLU A 18 -22.04 9.23 7.65
CA GLU A 18 -21.42 9.17 6.32
C GLU A 18 -20.33 8.10 6.25
N ILE A 19 -19.40 8.05 7.20
CA ILE A 19 -18.30 7.09 7.17
C ILE A 19 -18.72 5.68 7.57
N ARG A 20 -19.72 5.55 8.45
CA ARG A 20 -20.30 4.25 8.83
C ARG A 20 -20.91 3.58 7.61
N ASN A 21 -21.69 4.34 6.83
CA ASN A 21 -22.36 3.87 5.61
C ASN A 21 -21.45 3.82 4.38
N PHE A 22 -20.29 4.50 4.41
CA PHE A 22 -19.34 4.45 3.30
C PHE A 22 -18.73 3.06 3.14
N ASN A 23 -18.88 2.49 1.95
CA ASN A 23 -18.28 1.21 1.62
C ASN A 23 -17.10 1.43 0.66
N PHE A 24 -15.88 1.15 1.15
CA PHE A 24 -14.70 1.11 0.28
C PHE A 24 -14.73 -0.09 -0.70
N ASN A 25 -15.60 -1.07 -0.42
CA ASN A 25 -15.85 -2.27 -1.20
C ASN A 25 -17.21 -2.15 -1.93
N ASP A 26 -17.37 -1.18 -2.83
CA ASP A 26 -18.58 -1.08 -3.66
C ASP A 26 -18.90 -2.47 -4.27
N PRO A 27 -20.10 -3.04 -4.05
CA PRO A 27 -20.43 -4.36 -4.58
C PRO A 27 -20.36 -4.46 -6.11
N GLN A 28 -20.44 -3.33 -6.82
CA GLN A 28 -20.24 -3.27 -8.28
C GLN A 28 -18.76 -3.25 -8.67
N GLN A 29 -17.85 -3.14 -7.70
CA GLN A 29 -16.42 -3.11 -7.92
C GLN A 29 -15.85 -4.53 -7.88
N GLU A 30 -15.32 -4.97 -9.01
CA GLU A 30 -14.83 -6.35 -9.22
C GLU A 30 -13.57 -6.68 -8.43
N PHE A 31 -12.84 -5.66 -7.93
CA PHE A 31 -11.71 -5.86 -7.01
C PHE A 31 -11.80 -4.93 -5.79
N PRO A 32 -12.51 -5.33 -4.74
CA PRO A 32 -12.68 -4.53 -3.54
C PRO A 32 -11.37 -4.25 -2.80
N LEU A 33 -11.34 -3.14 -2.04
CA LEU A 33 -10.20 -2.78 -1.21
C LEU A 33 -9.80 -3.91 -0.24
N GLU A 34 -10.77 -4.62 0.33
CA GLU A 34 -10.51 -5.78 1.20
C GLU A 34 -9.62 -6.83 0.51
N GLN A 35 -9.98 -7.25 -0.70
CA GLN A 35 -9.21 -8.25 -1.45
C GLN A 35 -7.82 -7.74 -1.79
N ARG A 36 -7.70 -6.46 -2.15
CA ARG A 36 -6.40 -5.83 -2.39
C ARG A 36 -5.51 -5.83 -1.16
N VAL A 37 -6.07 -5.48 0.01
CA VAL A 37 -5.33 -5.47 1.29
C VAL A 37 -4.88 -6.88 1.67
N ILE A 38 -5.75 -7.89 1.55
CA ILE A 38 -5.39 -9.30 1.80
C ILE A 38 -4.21 -9.71 0.92
N ARG A 39 -4.30 -9.45 -0.39
CA ARG A 39 -3.28 -9.82 -1.38
C ARG A 39 -1.96 -9.09 -1.13
N GLU A 40 -2.01 -7.76 -1.09
CA GLU A 40 -0.80 -6.95 -1.10
C GLU A 40 -0.15 -6.83 0.28
N LEU A 41 -0.89 -6.98 1.40
CA LEU A 41 -0.29 -6.94 2.73
C LEU A 41 -0.09 -8.33 3.36
N MET A 42 -0.56 -9.39 2.69
CA MET A 42 -0.51 -10.78 3.16
C MET A 42 -1.09 -10.94 4.57
N LEU A 43 -2.30 -10.43 4.77
CA LEU A 43 -3.01 -10.47 6.06
C LEU A 43 -4.23 -11.38 5.97
N ASP A 44 -4.60 -11.99 7.09
CA ASP A 44 -5.84 -12.74 7.18
C ASP A 44 -7.07 -11.81 7.17
N THR A 45 -8.22 -12.34 6.73
CA THR A 45 -9.47 -11.59 6.57
C THR A 45 -9.92 -10.89 7.86
N LYS A 46 -9.72 -11.51 9.03
CA LYS A 46 -10.12 -10.93 10.31
C LYS A 46 -9.29 -9.69 10.62
N THR A 47 -7.97 -9.76 10.40
CA THR A 47 -7.06 -8.63 10.57
C THR A 47 -7.40 -7.50 9.60
N VAL A 48 -7.68 -7.81 8.33
CA VAL A 48 -8.07 -6.81 7.31
C VAL A 48 -9.35 -6.08 7.69
N TYR A 49 -10.39 -6.81 8.11
CA TYR A 49 -11.64 -6.21 8.56
C TYR A 49 -11.43 -5.20 9.71
N GLN A 50 -10.60 -5.57 10.69
CA GLN A 50 -10.28 -4.68 11.81
C GLN A 50 -9.49 -3.44 11.36
N LEU A 51 -8.53 -3.60 10.44
CA LEU A 51 -7.78 -2.47 9.86
C LEU A 51 -8.67 -1.52 9.06
N GLN A 52 -9.69 -2.03 8.37
CA GLN A 52 -10.67 -1.18 7.68
C GLN A 52 -11.50 -0.34 8.66
N ILE A 53 -11.89 -0.91 9.81
CA ILE A 53 -12.53 -0.15 10.89
C ILE A 53 -11.58 0.95 11.40
N CYS A 54 -10.30 0.62 11.58
CA CYS A 54 -9.30 1.60 12.00
C CYS A 54 -9.06 2.70 10.97
N LEU A 55 -9.08 2.38 9.67
CA LEU A 55 -8.99 3.38 8.62
C LEU A 55 -10.16 4.36 8.69
N LYS A 56 -11.38 3.85 8.87
CA LYS A 56 -12.57 4.70 9.05
C LYS A 56 -12.39 5.61 10.27
N LYS A 57 -12.05 5.06 11.44
CA LYS A 57 -11.82 5.85 12.66
C LYS A 57 -10.73 6.91 12.44
N PHE A 58 -9.62 6.54 11.80
CA PHE A 58 -8.52 7.46 11.50
C PHE A 58 -8.95 8.63 10.59
N LEU A 59 -9.74 8.37 9.54
CA LEU A 59 -10.26 9.44 8.68
C LEU A 59 -11.27 10.34 9.41
N LEU A 60 -12.09 9.76 10.29
CA LEU A 60 -13.05 10.49 11.10
C LEU A 60 -12.36 11.42 12.11
N GLU A 61 -11.33 10.94 12.81
CA GLU A 61 -10.53 11.77 13.74
C GLU A 61 -9.86 12.94 13.02
N ASN A 62 -9.27 12.68 11.84
CA ASN A 62 -8.75 13.77 11.00
C ASN A 62 -9.85 14.78 10.66
N ALA A 63 -11.04 14.31 10.29
CA ALA A 63 -12.15 15.17 9.94
C ALA A 63 -12.61 16.04 11.12
N PHE A 64 -12.67 15.49 12.33
CA PHE A 64 -12.99 16.26 13.54
C PHE A 64 -11.97 17.38 13.78
N LEU A 65 -10.68 17.05 13.78
CA LEU A 65 -9.60 18.02 13.99
C LEU A 65 -9.64 19.14 12.95
N ILE A 66 -9.82 18.78 11.67
CA ILE A 66 -9.92 19.75 10.57
C ILE A 66 -11.13 20.70 10.74
N LYS A 67 -12.29 20.17 11.13
CA LYS A 67 -13.50 20.97 11.32
C LYS A 67 -13.39 21.91 12.52
N GLU A 68 -12.74 21.48 13.60
CA GLU A 68 -12.51 22.29 14.80
C GLU A 68 -11.62 23.51 14.51
N GLU A 69 -10.64 23.37 13.61
CA GLU A 69 -9.78 24.47 13.16
C GLU A 69 -10.52 25.52 12.30
N LYS A 70 -11.80 25.30 11.96
CA LYS A 70 -12.64 26.19 11.14
C LYS A 70 -11.98 26.62 9.83
N ILE A 71 -11.19 25.73 9.24
CA ILE A 71 -10.50 26.01 7.98
C ILE A 71 -11.55 26.17 6.89
N GLU A 72 -11.52 27.32 6.21
CA GLU A 72 -12.29 27.50 4.99
C GLU A 72 -11.82 26.47 3.97
N VAL A 73 -12.71 25.54 3.65
CA VAL A 73 -12.48 24.50 2.66
C VAL A 73 -12.47 25.17 1.30
N GLN A 74 -11.29 25.53 0.82
CA GLN A 74 -11.10 25.82 -0.60
C GLN A 74 -11.09 24.48 -1.37
N ASP A 75 -11.32 24.49 -2.68
CA ASP A 75 -11.20 23.30 -3.57
C ASP A 75 -9.78 22.67 -3.60
N LYS A 76 -8.91 23.07 -2.68
CA LYS A 76 -7.56 22.56 -2.45
C LYS A 76 -7.63 21.54 -1.31
N GLY A 77 -6.97 20.39 -1.47
CA GLY A 77 -6.89 19.39 -0.40
C GLY A 77 -6.19 19.92 0.85
N ILE A 78 -6.40 19.21 1.95
CA ILE A 78 -5.97 19.56 3.30
C ILE A 78 -5.07 18.48 3.89
N VAL A 79 -3.93 18.88 4.43
CA VAL A 79 -2.99 17.95 5.06
C VAL A 79 -3.64 17.27 6.27
N SER A 80 -3.48 15.95 6.36
CA SER A 80 -3.86 15.15 7.53
C SER A 80 -3.30 15.76 8.82
N ARG A 81 -4.12 15.83 9.87
CA ARG A 81 -3.72 16.36 11.17
C ARG A 81 -3.04 15.33 12.04
N ILE A 82 -3.33 14.07 11.78
CA ILE A 82 -2.67 12.94 12.42
C ILE A 82 -2.02 12.02 11.39
N SER A 83 -0.91 11.40 11.77
CA SER A 83 -0.25 10.37 10.95
C SER A 83 -0.75 8.98 11.32
N ALA A 84 -0.92 8.14 10.29
CA ALA A 84 -1.22 6.72 10.48
C ALA A 84 0.06 5.95 10.86
N PRO A 85 -0.02 4.97 11.78
CA PRO A 85 1.07 4.01 12.00
C PRO A 85 1.30 3.12 10.77
N PRO A 86 2.53 2.57 10.55
CA PRO A 86 2.97 1.92 9.31
C PRO A 86 1.96 0.95 8.70
N LEU A 87 1.44 -0.01 9.48
CA LEU A 87 0.47 -0.98 8.96
C LEU A 87 -0.85 -0.32 8.52
N LEU A 88 -1.36 0.63 9.29
CA LEU A 88 -2.57 1.38 8.93
C LEU A 88 -2.31 2.32 7.75
N ASP A 89 -1.12 2.89 7.68
CA ASP A 89 -0.68 3.76 6.60
C ASP A 89 -0.55 3.00 5.26
N GLN A 90 -0.16 1.72 5.28
CA GLN A 90 -0.24 0.86 4.08
C GLN A 90 -1.68 0.67 3.61
N VAL A 91 -2.62 0.41 4.54
CA VAL A 91 -4.05 0.30 4.19
C VAL A 91 -4.60 1.63 3.66
N TRP A 92 -4.17 2.76 4.23
CA TRP A 92 -4.55 4.08 3.75
C TRP A 92 -4.01 4.38 2.35
N GLN A 93 -2.74 4.03 2.08
CA GLN A 93 -2.16 4.10 0.75
C GLN A 93 -2.96 3.27 -0.25
N LEU A 94 -3.30 2.02 0.07
CA LEU A 94 -4.14 1.19 -0.80
C LEU A 94 -5.51 1.81 -1.03
N ALA A 95 -6.14 2.41 -0.01
CA ALA A 95 -7.40 3.13 -0.16
C ALA A 95 -7.28 4.35 -1.09
N ILE A 96 -6.18 5.10 -1.03
CA ILE A 96 -5.91 6.25 -1.93
C ILE A 96 -5.89 5.81 -3.40
N LEU A 97 -5.41 4.60 -3.70
CA LEU A 97 -5.39 4.06 -5.06
C LEU A 97 -6.79 3.73 -5.61
N TYR A 98 -7.80 3.64 -4.74
CA TYR A 98 -9.22 3.69 -5.11
C TYR A 98 -9.66 5.15 -5.17
N SER A 99 -8.97 5.92 -6.01
CA SER A 99 -8.92 7.38 -5.93
C SER A 99 -10.31 8.05 -5.95
N GLN A 100 -11.24 7.55 -6.77
CA GLN A 100 -12.62 8.05 -6.81
C GLN A 100 -13.34 7.86 -5.47
N ASN A 101 -13.25 6.66 -4.89
CA ASN A 101 -13.89 6.31 -3.61
C ASN A 101 -13.26 7.13 -2.47
N TYR A 102 -11.92 7.18 -2.43
CA TYR A 102 -11.19 7.95 -1.42
C TYR A 102 -11.53 9.44 -1.46
N ILE A 103 -11.53 10.05 -2.65
CA ILE A 103 -11.88 11.47 -2.82
C ILE A 103 -13.34 11.71 -2.42
N THR A 104 -14.24 10.79 -2.75
CA THR A 104 -15.67 10.89 -2.42
C THR A 104 -15.89 10.93 -0.90
N ILE A 105 -15.28 10.02 -0.15
CA ILE A 105 -15.42 10.02 1.31
C ILE A 105 -14.74 11.23 1.95
N CYS A 106 -13.56 11.65 1.48
CA CYS A 106 -12.92 12.86 1.99
C CYS A 106 -13.80 14.10 1.78
N LYS A 107 -14.41 14.25 0.60
CA LYS A 107 -15.33 15.36 0.30
C LYS A 107 -16.57 15.34 1.20
N LYS A 108 -17.13 14.16 1.47
CA LYS A 108 -18.26 14.02 2.42
C LYS A 108 -17.88 14.43 3.85
N LEU A 109 -16.67 14.10 4.29
CA LEU A 109 -16.20 14.41 5.64
C LEU A 109 -15.77 15.88 5.80
N VAL A 110 -14.86 16.35 4.94
CA VAL A 110 -14.19 17.65 5.11
C VAL A 110 -14.35 18.57 3.91
N GLY A 111 -15.12 18.21 2.88
CA GLY A 111 -15.37 19.03 1.69
C GLY A 111 -14.25 19.03 0.64
N CYS A 112 -13.07 18.47 0.96
CA CYS A 112 -11.92 18.37 0.06
C CYS A 112 -11.16 17.05 0.26
N ILE A 113 -10.05 16.85 -0.44
CA ILE A 113 -9.18 15.66 -0.27
C ILE A 113 -8.38 15.80 1.03
N ILE A 114 -8.32 14.75 1.85
CA ILE A 114 -7.35 14.68 2.96
C ILE A 114 -6.02 14.20 2.38
N ASP A 115 -5.02 15.07 2.38
CA ASP A 115 -3.69 14.80 1.88
C ASP A 115 -2.88 13.98 2.90
N ARG A 116 -2.40 12.82 2.44
CA ARG A 116 -1.41 12.01 3.13
C ARG A 116 -0.05 12.70 3.08
N GLU A 117 0.26 13.47 4.12
CA GLU A 117 1.63 13.88 4.45
C GLU A 117 2.02 13.28 5.80
N TYR A 118 3.30 12.94 5.91
CA TYR A 118 3.85 12.35 7.12
C TYR A 118 4.22 13.46 8.12
N ASN A 119 3.60 13.45 9.30
CA ASN A 119 3.92 14.36 10.40
C ASN A 119 4.13 13.58 11.72
N GLN A 120 5.39 13.46 12.17
CA GLN A 120 5.74 12.71 13.38
C GLN A 120 5.18 13.31 14.67
N GLN A 121 4.82 14.59 14.68
CA GLN A 121 4.41 15.27 15.92
C GLN A 121 2.99 14.91 16.36
N ASN A 122 2.13 14.42 15.46
CA ASN A 122 0.71 14.15 15.73
C ASN A 122 0.32 12.71 15.37
N MET A 123 0.99 11.71 15.94
CA MET A 123 0.66 10.32 15.62
C MET A 123 -0.55 9.81 16.40
N HIS A 124 -1.51 9.19 15.71
CA HIS A 124 -2.70 8.62 16.35
C HIS A 124 -2.52 7.15 16.77
N GLN A 125 -1.53 6.91 17.63
CA GLN A 125 -1.17 5.57 18.08
C GLN A 125 -2.31 4.85 18.83
N LYS A 126 -3.21 5.59 19.50
CA LYS A 126 -4.29 5.03 20.33
C LYS A 126 -5.23 4.11 19.54
N ILE A 127 -5.52 4.41 18.26
CA ILE A 127 -6.39 3.57 17.42
C ILE A 127 -5.74 2.21 17.17
N LEU A 128 -4.48 2.19 16.74
CA LEU A 128 -3.80 0.94 16.43
C LEU A 128 -3.43 0.17 17.71
N LYS A 129 -3.05 0.83 18.81
CA LYS A 129 -2.78 0.18 20.10
C LYS A 129 -3.99 -0.57 20.66
N ARG A 130 -5.23 -0.20 20.32
CA ARG A 130 -6.43 -1.00 20.68
C ARG A 130 -6.50 -2.33 19.92
N MET A 131 -5.96 -2.39 18.70
CA MET A 131 -5.91 -3.60 17.87
C MET A 131 -4.63 -4.43 18.09
N LEU A 132 -3.50 -3.76 18.24
CA LEU A 132 -2.17 -4.33 18.43
C LEU A 132 -1.57 -3.71 19.71
N PRO A 133 -1.98 -4.19 20.91
CA PRO A 133 -1.59 -3.58 22.19
C PRO A 133 -0.09 -3.62 22.47
N GLU A 134 0.61 -4.55 21.84
CA GLU A 134 2.05 -4.73 21.97
C GLU A 134 2.85 -3.84 21.02
N TYR A 135 2.18 -3.14 20.10
CA TYR A 135 2.80 -2.23 19.14
C TYR A 135 3.33 -0.97 19.84
N ASP A 136 4.66 -0.86 19.91
CA ASP A 136 5.36 0.24 20.56
C ASP A 136 5.98 1.24 19.57
N ASP A 137 6.46 2.36 20.10
CA ASP A 137 7.01 3.47 19.31
C ASP A 137 8.36 3.11 18.67
N LYS A 138 9.08 2.12 19.22
CA LYS A 138 10.33 1.61 18.66
C LYS A 138 10.04 0.83 17.38
N MET A 139 9.02 -0.03 17.39
CA MET A 139 8.55 -0.75 16.20
C MET A 139 8.24 0.18 15.04
N TYR A 140 7.50 1.25 15.32
CA TYR A 140 7.08 2.22 14.32
C TYR A 140 8.26 2.72 13.47
N SER A 141 9.34 3.17 14.14
CA SER A 141 10.51 3.74 13.48
C SER A 141 11.24 2.76 12.56
N ILE A 142 11.11 1.47 12.86
CA ILE A 142 11.74 0.39 12.11
C ILE A 142 10.85 0.03 10.93
N GLU A 143 9.57 -0.25 11.19
CA GLU A 143 8.65 -0.73 10.16
C GLU A 143 8.53 0.24 9.00
N SER A 144 8.57 1.56 9.24
CA SER A 144 8.51 2.54 8.15
C SER A 144 9.65 2.41 7.13
N GLU A 145 10.81 1.89 7.54
CA GLU A 145 11.99 1.74 6.69
C GLU A 145 12.10 0.34 6.05
N PHE A 146 11.38 -0.65 6.58
CA PHE A 146 11.53 -2.06 6.23
C PHE A 146 10.25 -2.72 5.70
N ILE A 147 9.24 -1.93 5.34
CA ILE A 147 8.14 -2.37 4.47
C ILE A 147 8.56 -2.18 3.01
N ILE A 148 8.81 -3.28 2.32
CA ILE A 148 9.28 -3.31 0.93
C ILE A 148 8.37 -4.19 0.08
N TRP A 149 8.37 -3.95 -1.23
CA TRP A 149 7.75 -4.83 -2.20
C TRP A 149 8.66 -6.03 -2.48
N ILE A 150 8.13 -7.23 -2.35
CA ILE A 150 8.83 -8.48 -2.68
C ILE A 150 7.97 -9.23 -3.69
N ASN A 151 8.58 -9.68 -4.79
CA ASN A 151 7.86 -10.52 -5.74
C ASN A 151 7.61 -11.90 -5.14
N SER A 152 6.47 -12.51 -5.44
CA SER A 152 6.05 -13.79 -4.87
C SER A 152 7.10 -14.90 -5.08
N TYR A 153 7.77 -14.94 -6.23
CA TYR A 153 8.82 -15.92 -6.49
C TYR A 153 10.10 -15.72 -5.64
N GLU A 154 10.31 -14.55 -5.05
CA GLU A 154 11.48 -14.22 -4.20
C GLU A 154 11.22 -14.49 -2.72
N LEU A 155 9.95 -14.42 -2.31
CA LEU A 155 9.55 -14.41 -0.90
C LEU A 155 9.96 -15.67 -0.14
N GLU A 156 9.85 -16.86 -0.74
CA GLU A 156 10.29 -18.09 -0.07
C GLU A 156 11.78 -18.03 0.24
N GLN A 157 12.60 -17.63 -0.74
CA GLN A 157 14.04 -17.47 -0.56
C GLN A 157 14.38 -16.46 0.53
N VAL A 158 13.68 -15.32 0.58
CA VAL A 158 13.86 -14.32 1.66
C VAL A 158 13.57 -14.91 3.04
N MET A 159 12.54 -15.77 3.17
CA MET A 159 12.27 -16.48 4.43
C MET A 159 13.40 -17.45 4.79
N ILE A 160 13.95 -18.19 3.80
CA ILE A 160 15.11 -19.07 4.01
C ILE A 160 16.31 -18.26 4.53
N ASP A 161 16.62 -17.15 3.87
CA ASP A 161 17.80 -16.35 4.16
C ASP A 161 17.72 -15.74 5.56
N ILE A 162 16.54 -15.21 5.94
CA ILE A 162 16.30 -14.68 7.30
C ILE A 162 16.41 -15.80 8.34
N HIS A 163 15.79 -16.96 8.09
CA HIS A 163 15.88 -18.10 9.00
C HIS A 163 17.33 -18.56 9.19
N ASN A 164 18.06 -18.77 8.09
CA ASN A 164 19.44 -19.24 8.11
C ASN A 164 20.36 -18.25 8.83
N PHE A 165 20.15 -16.96 8.64
CA PHE A 165 20.87 -15.95 9.41
C PHE A 165 20.59 -16.12 10.91
N ILE A 166 19.31 -16.20 11.30
CA ILE A 166 18.91 -16.28 12.71
C ILE A 166 19.51 -17.52 13.40
N VAL A 167 19.43 -18.70 12.79
CA VAL A 167 19.84 -19.96 13.43
C VAL A 167 21.36 -20.15 13.53
N ASN A 168 22.13 -19.35 12.78
CA ASN A 168 23.60 -19.37 12.82
C ASN A 168 24.17 -18.47 13.92
N GLU A 169 23.35 -17.63 14.54
CA GLU A 169 23.75 -16.76 15.64
C GLU A 169 23.49 -17.44 16.98
N GLU A 170 24.42 -17.31 17.94
CA GLU A 170 24.18 -17.80 19.32
C GLU A 170 23.19 -16.88 20.06
N THR A 171 23.32 -15.57 19.82
CA THR A 171 22.50 -14.55 20.46
C THR A 171 22.08 -13.48 19.46
N LEU A 172 20.80 -13.13 19.44
CA LEU A 172 20.28 -12.03 18.64
C LEU A 172 20.19 -10.77 19.48
N SER A 173 20.73 -9.66 18.98
CA SER A 173 20.41 -8.33 19.48
C SER A 173 19.49 -7.60 18.51
N PHE A 174 18.91 -6.50 18.97
CA PHE A 174 18.10 -5.62 18.14
C PHE A 174 18.91 -5.05 16.95
N GLU A 175 20.15 -4.63 17.18
CA GLU A 175 21.06 -4.10 16.15
C GLU A 175 21.40 -5.15 15.10
N LEU A 176 21.55 -6.42 15.51
CA LEU A 176 21.81 -7.52 14.59
C LEU A 176 20.62 -7.77 13.65
N ILE A 177 19.39 -7.65 14.17
CA ILE A 177 18.18 -7.74 13.34
C ILE A 177 18.08 -6.56 12.38
N LEU A 178 18.44 -5.34 12.80
CA LEU A 178 18.52 -4.19 11.87
C LEU A 178 19.53 -4.46 10.75
N HIS A 179 20.70 -5.01 11.09
CA HIS A 179 21.72 -5.37 10.10
C HIS A 179 21.21 -6.43 9.10
N LEU A 180 20.56 -7.48 9.60
CA LEU A 180 19.91 -8.50 8.79
C LEU A 180 18.93 -7.88 7.78
N MET A 181 18.01 -7.03 8.24
CA MET A 181 17.02 -6.43 7.33
C MET A 181 17.68 -5.50 6.29
N MET A 182 18.74 -4.78 6.66
CA MET A 182 19.53 -4.00 5.69
C MET A 182 20.21 -4.89 4.65
N GLN A 183 20.81 -6.01 5.07
CA GLN A 183 21.39 -6.99 4.16
C GLN A 183 20.33 -7.57 3.22
N MET A 184 19.13 -7.92 3.72
CA MET A 184 18.03 -8.42 2.89
C MET A 184 17.61 -7.40 1.82
N LYS A 185 17.49 -6.11 2.17
CA LYS A 185 17.21 -5.05 1.19
C LYS A 185 18.32 -4.94 0.13
N LEU A 186 19.57 -5.08 0.52
CA LEU A 186 20.71 -5.04 -0.41
C LEU A 186 20.73 -6.26 -1.35
N ASN A 187 20.40 -7.45 -0.84
CA ASN A 187 20.32 -8.67 -1.65
C ASN A 187 19.17 -8.63 -2.65
N LEU A 188 18.03 -8.05 -2.26
CA LEU A 188 16.88 -7.81 -3.14
C LEU A 188 17.08 -6.63 -4.10
N CYS A 189 18.18 -5.89 -3.99
CA CYS A 189 18.39 -4.69 -4.78
C CYS A 189 18.56 -5.01 -6.27
N LYS A 190 17.52 -4.73 -7.05
CA LYS A 190 17.45 -4.96 -8.50
C LYS A 190 18.35 -3.97 -9.23
N LYS A 191 19.22 -4.53 -10.08
CA LYS A 191 20.18 -3.78 -10.91
C LYS A 191 19.83 -3.93 -12.37
N GLU A 192 20.18 -2.91 -13.15
CA GLU A 192 20.04 -2.96 -14.59
C GLU A 192 20.94 -4.06 -15.19
N THR A 193 20.45 -4.76 -16.22
CA THR A 193 21.22 -5.76 -16.98
C THR A 193 21.62 -5.26 -18.37
N LYS A 194 20.99 -4.20 -18.87
CA LYS A 194 21.31 -3.52 -20.14
C LYS A 194 21.79 -2.10 -19.88
N LYS A 195 22.04 -1.30 -20.93
CA LYS A 195 22.37 0.13 -20.78
C LYS A 195 21.16 0.97 -21.12
N PHE A 196 20.75 1.81 -20.18
CA PHE A 196 19.69 2.78 -20.41
C PHE A 196 20.07 3.79 -21.48
N GLN A 197 19.17 4.03 -22.41
CA GLN A 197 19.34 5.06 -23.44
C GLN A 197 18.13 5.99 -23.45
N ILE A 198 18.37 7.27 -23.21
CA ILE A 198 17.37 8.32 -23.40
C ILE A 198 17.15 8.46 -24.90
N LYS A 199 15.89 8.28 -25.33
CA LYS A 199 15.49 8.41 -26.73
C LYS A 199 14.95 9.81 -27.00
N GLN A 200 15.30 10.37 -28.15
CA GLN A 200 14.80 11.69 -28.54
C GLN A 200 13.34 11.59 -28.99
N ILE A 201 12.48 12.42 -28.41
CA ILE A 201 11.09 12.58 -28.85
C ILE A 201 11.10 13.52 -30.07
N SER A 202 10.64 13.02 -31.21
CA SER A 202 10.70 13.75 -32.49
C SER A 202 9.60 14.80 -32.64
N ASP A 203 8.42 14.55 -32.07
CA ASP A 203 7.30 15.49 -32.08
C ASP A 203 7.48 16.56 -30.98
N LYS A 204 7.57 17.83 -31.40
CA LYS A 204 7.81 18.96 -30.51
C LYS A 204 6.69 19.16 -29.48
N ASN A 205 5.43 18.90 -29.84
CA ASN A 205 4.32 19.08 -28.90
C ASN A 205 4.36 18.01 -27.81
N ILE A 206 4.65 16.77 -28.19
CA ILE A 206 4.83 15.66 -27.25
C ILE A 206 6.04 15.93 -26.36
N GLU A 207 7.16 16.41 -26.93
CA GLU A 207 8.37 16.73 -26.19
C GLU A 207 8.15 17.83 -25.14
N ILE A 208 7.37 18.88 -25.46
CA ILE A 208 7.01 19.95 -24.53
C ILE A 208 6.22 19.39 -23.33
N VAL A 209 5.22 18.55 -23.59
CA VAL A 209 4.43 17.92 -22.51
C VAL A 209 5.29 16.99 -21.67
N PHE A 210 6.11 16.16 -22.31
CA PHE A 210 7.03 15.24 -21.63
C PHE A 210 8.00 15.98 -20.71
N LYS A 211 8.66 17.05 -21.20
CA LYS A 211 9.56 17.89 -20.40
C LYS A 211 8.84 18.56 -19.23
N LYS A 212 7.62 19.05 -19.43
CA LYS A 212 6.80 19.64 -18.36
C LYS A 212 6.48 18.59 -17.29
N ILE A 213 6.14 17.36 -17.69
CA ILE A 213 5.90 16.25 -16.77
C ILE A 213 7.15 15.94 -15.96
N GLN A 214 8.32 15.83 -16.59
CA GLN A 214 9.59 15.59 -15.90
C GLN A 214 9.91 16.67 -14.86
N GLN A 215 9.68 17.94 -15.19
CA GLN A 215 9.92 19.08 -14.28
C GLN A 215 9.00 19.09 -13.05
N LEU A 216 7.82 18.47 -13.15
CA LEU A 216 6.84 18.41 -12.08
C LEU A 216 6.93 17.12 -11.24
N MET A 217 7.87 16.21 -11.55
CA MET A 217 8.08 15.03 -10.73
C MET A 217 8.52 15.42 -9.31
N PRO A 218 7.97 14.79 -8.26
CA PRO A 218 8.39 15.05 -6.89
C PRO A 218 9.88 14.71 -6.69
N ARG A 219 10.61 15.58 -5.98
CA ARG A 219 12.06 15.42 -5.76
C ARG A 219 12.40 14.11 -5.04
N ASP A 220 11.57 13.72 -4.10
CA ASP A 220 11.81 12.53 -3.26
C ASP A 220 11.31 11.23 -3.91
N LEU A 221 10.63 11.31 -5.07
CA LEU A 221 10.03 10.13 -5.72
C LEU A 221 11.09 9.07 -6.04
N GLU A 222 12.26 9.47 -6.56
CA GLU A 222 13.38 8.56 -6.87
C GLU A 222 13.82 7.78 -5.63
N LEU A 223 14.09 8.48 -4.52
CA LEU A 223 14.52 7.84 -3.27
C LEU A 223 13.43 6.92 -2.71
N ILE A 224 12.16 7.35 -2.73
CA ILE A 224 11.04 6.55 -2.22
C ILE A 224 10.93 5.23 -2.99
N ILE A 225 10.96 5.25 -4.33
CA ILE A 225 10.83 4.01 -5.11
C ILE A 225 12.08 3.13 -4.99
N MET A 226 13.27 3.71 -4.85
CA MET A 226 14.49 2.93 -4.58
C MET A 226 14.35 2.11 -3.30
N HIS A 227 13.87 2.73 -2.23
CA HIS A 227 13.73 2.07 -0.94
C HIS A 227 12.56 1.09 -0.88
N LYS A 228 11.42 1.45 -1.48
CA LYS A 228 10.21 0.61 -1.45
C LYS A 228 10.31 -0.62 -2.34
N TYR A 229 10.91 -0.50 -3.52
CA TYR A 229 10.97 -1.57 -4.51
C TYR A 229 12.37 -2.18 -4.65
N CYS A 230 13.28 -1.84 -3.73
CA CYS A 230 14.68 -2.29 -3.73
C CYS A 230 15.34 -2.08 -5.10
N LEU A 231 15.36 -0.85 -5.60
CA LEU A 231 15.93 -0.53 -6.92
C LEU A 231 17.27 0.16 -6.78
N SER A 232 18.19 -0.16 -7.70
CA SER A 232 19.35 0.70 -7.93
C SER A 232 18.91 2.09 -8.41
N GLN A 233 19.75 3.09 -8.17
CA GLN A 233 19.45 4.47 -8.59
C GLN A 233 19.18 4.58 -10.09
N GLN A 234 19.95 3.86 -10.90
CA GLN A 234 19.80 3.86 -12.35
C GLN A 234 18.42 3.32 -12.75
N LEU A 235 18.02 2.16 -12.20
CA LEU A 235 16.73 1.54 -12.50
C LEU A 235 15.55 2.40 -12.03
N ALA A 236 15.66 3.05 -10.87
CA ALA A 236 14.65 4.01 -10.41
C ALA A 236 14.46 5.18 -11.39
N LYS A 237 15.55 5.74 -11.93
CA LYS A 237 15.48 6.78 -12.97
C LYS A 237 14.82 6.28 -14.25
N GLN A 238 15.09 5.04 -14.65
CA GLN A 238 14.44 4.41 -15.80
C GLN A 238 12.94 4.28 -15.60
N TYR A 239 12.51 3.78 -14.43
CA TYR A 239 11.08 3.62 -14.12
C TYR A 239 10.37 4.97 -14.08
N ILE A 240 10.98 6.01 -13.51
CA ILE A 240 10.43 7.37 -13.54
C ILE A 240 10.37 7.92 -14.97
N TYR A 241 11.39 7.65 -15.79
CA TYR A 241 11.40 8.06 -17.19
C TYR A 241 10.26 7.42 -18.00
N GLU A 242 10.04 6.11 -17.84
CA GLU A 242 8.93 5.40 -18.49
C GLU A 242 7.56 5.79 -17.90
N TYR A 243 7.49 6.11 -16.60
CA TYR A 243 6.31 6.72 -16.00
C TYR A 243 5.99 8.08 -16.63
N CYS A 244 6.99 8.90 -16.93
CA CYS A 244 6.78 10.15 -17.68
C CYS A 244 6.24 9.89 -19.10
N HIS A 245 6.66 8.81 -19.76
CA HIS A 245 6.09 8.40 -21.06
C HIS A 245 4.62 8.05 -20.90
N PHE A 246 4.28 7.23 -19.91
CA PHE A 246 2.90 6.84 -19.63
C PHE A 246 2.00 8.05 -19.33
N MET A 247 2.43 8.96 -18.47
CA MET A 247 1.69 10.19 -18.19
C MET A 247 1.56 11.08 -19.44
N THR A 248 2.59 11.13 -20.28
CA THR A 248 2.50 11.85 -21.57
C THR A 248 1.45 11.21 -22.48
N MET A 249 1.44 9.88 -22.61
CA MET A 249 0.42 9.16 -23.39
C MET A 249 -0.99 9.46 -22.90
N LEU A 250 -1.23 9.48 -21.58
CA LEU A 250 -2.53 9.82 -21.00
C LEU A 250 -3.05 11.21 -21.43
N LYS A 251 -2.17 12.17 -21.76
CA LYS A 251 -2.57 13.50 -22.24
C LYS A 251 -3.21 13.44 -23.63
N TYR A 252 -2.80 12.47 -24.45
CA TYR A 252 -3.22 12.32 -25.85
C TYR A 252 -4.18 11.15 -26.07
N SER A 253 -4.36 10.28 -25.08
CA SER A 253 -5.27 9.14 -25.18
C SER A 253 -6.73 9.57 -25.06
N GLN A 254 -7.58 8.96 -25.88
CA GLN A 254 -9.05 9.02 -25.75
C GLN A 254 -9.63 7.74 -25.14
N THR A 255 -8.78 6.73 -24.92
CA THR A 255 -9.15 5.41 -24.39
C THR A 255 -8.42 5.13 -23.09
N VAL A 256 -8.86 4.10 -22.37
CA VAL A 256 -8.14 3.58 -21.20
C VAL A 256 -6.75 3.10 -21.64
N LEU A 257 -5.73 3.45 -20.86
CA LEU A 257 -4.38 2.91 -20.97
C LEU A 257 -4.07 2.10 -19.72
N VAL A 258 -3.31 1.02 -19.89
CA VAL A 258 -2.85 0.17 -18.79
C VAL A 258 -1.31 0.23 -18.80
N PRO A 259 -0.68 0.74 -17.73
CA PRO A 259 0.79 0.81 -17.63
C PRO A 259 1.38 -0.59 -17.47
N SER A 260 2.69 -0.79 -17.64
CA SER A 260 3.38 -2.00 -17.13
C SER A 260 3.41 -2.01 -15.59
N GLU A 261 3.81 -3.12 -14.98
CA GLU A 261 3.87 -3.26 -13.51
C GLU A 261 4.82 -2.24 -12.88
N GLU A 262 6.03 -2.12 -13.44
CA GLU A 262 7.07 -1.19 -12.99
C GLU A 262 6.60 0.27 -13.05
N VAL A 263 5.89 0.62 -14.13
CA VAL A 263 5.34 1.97 -14.30
C VAL A 263 4.15 2.22 -13.38
N ASP A 264 3.32 1.21 -13.15
CA ASP A 264 2.18 1.28 -12.22
C ASP A 264 2.65 1.47 -10.78
N GLN A 265 3.75 0.83 -10.38
CA GLN A 265 4.38 1.00 -9.07
C GLN A 265 4.84 2.45 -8.82
N VAL A 266 5.49 3.08 -9.81
CA VAL A 266 5.83 4.50 -9.73
C VAL A 266 4.56 5.36 -9.67
N TRP A 267 3.54 5.03 -10.45
CA TRP A 267 2.27 5.75 -10.44
C TRP A 267 1.56 5.65 -9.10
N HIS A 268 1.45 4.46 -8.50
CA HIS A 268 0.87 4.26 -7.16
C HIS A 268 1.63 5.05 -6.11
N THR A 269 2.97 5.04 -6.18
CA THR A 269 3.81 5.81 -5.27
C THR A 269 3.52 7.31 -5.40
N HIS A 270 3.46 7.84 -6.62
CA HIS A 270 3.14 9.25 -6.84
C HIS A 270 1.73 9.58 -6.36
N GLN A 271 0.72 8.74 -6.59
CA GLN A 271 -0.65 8.94 -6.10
C GLN A 271 -0.75 9.00 -4.57
N CYS A 272 0.05 8.20 -3.88
CA CYS A 272 0.18 8.25 -2.42
C CYS A 272 0.85 9.54 -1.90
N MET A 273 1.53 10.30 -2.77
CA MET A 273 1.94 11.70 -2.55
C MET A 273 0.79 12.63 -2.95
N THR A 274 -0.37 12.42 -2.32
CA THR A 274 -1.69 12.97 -2.67
C THR A 274 -1.70 14.46 -3.08
N LYS A 275 -1.03 15.33 -2.33
CA LYS A 275 -0.91 16.76 -2.64
C LYS A 275 -0.12 17.02 -3.92
N GLN A 276 1.07 16.43 -4.03
CA GLN A 276 1.95 16.57 -5.19
C GLN A 276 1.27 15.99 -6.44
N TYR A 277 0.65 14.81 -6.32
CA TYR A 277 -0.08 14.19 -7.43
C TYR A 277 -1.27 15.02 -7.88
N ARG A 278 -2.07 15.56 -6.95
CA ARG A 278 -3.15 16.48 -7.31
C ARG A 278 -2.62 17.69 -8.07
N GLN A 279 -1.58 18.35 -7.55
CA GLN A 279 -0.96 19.52 -8.20
C GLN A 279 -0.44 19.18 -9.60
N PHE A 280 0.25 18.04 -9.72
CA PHE A 280 0.72 17.50 -10.99
C PHE A 280 -0.44 17.29 -11.98
N CYS A 281 -1.52 16.65 -11.55
CA CYS A 281 -2.69 16.39 -12.39
C CYS A 281 -3.30 17.69 -12.94
N TYR A 282 -3.57 18.67 -12.08
CA TYR A 282 -4.15 19.94 -12.52
C TYR A 282 -3.19 20.75 -13.39
N ALA A 283 -1.88 20.68 -13.16
CA ALA A 283 -0.89 21.39 -13.97
C ALA A 283 -0.74 20.83 -15.39
N ILE A 284 -0.97 19.52 -15.59
CA ILE A 284 -0.81 18.86 -16.90
C ILE A 284 -2.14 18.66 -17.62
N TYR A 285 -3.18 18.24 -16.90
CA TYR A 285 -4.46 17.80 -17.47
C TYR A 285 -5.63 18.70 -17.13
N GLU A 286 -5.46 19.71 -16.26
CA GLU A 286 -6.52 20.61 -15.77
C GLU A 286 -7.65 19.88 -15.02
N ARG A 287 -7.44 18.59 -14.72
CA ARG A 287 -8.35 17.73 -13.98
C ARG A 287 -7.57 16.68 -13.22
N PHE A 288 -8.21 16.09 -12.21
CA PHE A 288 -7.65 14.91 -11.53
C PHE A 288 -7.67 13.70 -12.48
N ILE A 289 -6.57 12.94 -12.50
CA ILE A 289 -6.49 11.66 -13.20
C ILE A 289 -6.72 10.55 -12.19
N TYR A 290 -7.93 9.99 -12.21
CA TYR A 290 -8.31 8.89 -11.35
C TYR A 290 -7.59 7.61 -11.75
N HIS A 291 -7.09 6.90 -10.74
CA HIS A 291 -6.74 5.50 -10.83
C HIS A 291 -7.89 4.65 -10.30
N ASN A 292 -8.17 3.58 -11.02
CA ASN A 292 -9.04 2.51 -10.57
C ASN A 292 -8.24 1.22 -10.74
N PRO A 293 -8.05 0.39 -9.69
CA PRO A 293 -7.33 -0.86 -9.83
C PRO A 293 -7.89 -1.66 -11.00
N ALA A 294 -7.00 -2.08 -11.88
CA ALA A 294 -7.37 -2.80 -13.08
C ALA A 294 -7.86 -4.20 -12.70
N ASN A 295 -9.17 -4.31 -12.50
CA ASN A 295 -9.95 -5.52 -12.76
C ASN A 295 -11.20 -5.01 -13.47
N LEU A 296 -11.09 -4.91 -14.79
CA LEU A 296 -12.21 -4.65 -15.69
C LEU A 296 -13.00 -5.95 -15.92
N GLY A 297 -13.32 -6.69 -14.86
CA GLY A 297 -14.19 -7.88 -14.85
C GLY A 297 -13.72 -9.09 -15.62
N ASN A 298 -12.72 -8.89 -16.45
CA ASN A 298 -12.30 -9.75 -17.52
C ASN A 298 -10.84 -9.45 -17.76
N GLN A 299 -9.99 -10.33 -17.24
CA GLN A 299 -8.54 -10.26 -17.40
C GLN A 299 -8.12 -10.13 -18.87
N THR A 300 -8.86 -10.77 -19.79
CA THR A 300 -8.63 -10.67 -21.24
C THR A 300 -8.77 -9.24 -21.75
N VAL A 301 -9.78 -8.51 -21.27
CA VAL A 301 -10.02 -7.10 -21.66
C VAL A 301 -8.89 -6.21 -21.16
N VAL A 302 -8.44 -6.39 -19.91
CA VAL A 302 -7.30 -5.63 -19.35
C VAL A 302 -6.03 -5.89 -20.16
N GLN A 303 -5.79 -7.16 -20.49
CA GLN A 303 -4.65 -7.56 -21.31
C GLN A 303 -4.69 -6.93 -22.71
N ASP A 304 -5.87 -6.85 -23.32
CA ASP A 304 -6.04 -6.23 -24.63
C ASP A 304 -5.81 -4.71 -24.58
N PHE A 305 -6.25 -4.03 -23.51
CA PHE A 305 -5.91 -2.63 -23.29
C PHE A 305 -4.41 -2.39 -23.09
N TYR A 306 -3.68 -3.33 -22.49
CA TYR A 306 -2.23 -3.24 -22.42
C TYR A 306 -1.57 -3.38 -23.78
N SER A 307 -1.97 -4.36 -24.59
CA SER A 307 -1.49 -4.48 -25.98
C SER A 307 -1.76 -3.20 -26.77
N GLN A 308 -2.94 -2.59 -26.61
CA GLN A 308 -3.26 -1.29 -27.20
C GLN A 308 -2.38 -0.16 -26.65
N THR A 309 -2.02 -0.21 -25.37
CA THR A 309 -1.11 0.75 -24.74
C THR A 309 0.29 0.68 -25.35
N LEU A 310 0.85 -0.53 -25.58
CA LEU A 310 2.13 -0.70 -26.25
C LEU A 310 2.11 -0.18 -27.70
N ILE A 311 1.02 -0.48 -28.43
CA ILE A 311 0.82 0.05 -29.79
C ILE A 311 0.75 1.58 -29.76
N PHE A 312 0.04 2.16 -28.79
CA PHE A 312 -0.10 3.60 -28.65
C PHE A 312 1.24 4.26 -28.28
N TYR A 313 2.03 3.64 -27.40
CA TYR A 313 3.39 4.06 -27.08
C TYR A 313 4.22 4.22 -28.35
N LYS A 314 4.31 3.16 -29.16
CA LYS A 314 5.07 3.18 -30.42
C LYS A 314 4.56 4.25 -31.38
N ARG A 315 3.25 4.47 -31.44
CA ARG A 315 2.64 5.50 -32.30
C ARG A 315 2.98 6.92 -31.84
N ILE A 316 2.96 7.19 -30.55
CA ILE A 316 3.25 8.51 -29.96
C ILE A 316 4.74 8.83 -30.07
N PHE A 317 5.61 7.91 -29.64
CA PHE A 317 7.05 8.19 -29.52
C PHE A 317 7.88 7.79 -30.73
N LYS A 318 7.33 7.02 -31.68
CA LYS A 318 7.99 6.53 -32.91
C LYS A 318 9.15 5.57 -32.66
N TYR A 319 9.22 4.96 -31.48
CA TYR A 319 10.15 3.89 -31.13
C TYR A 319 9.48 2.87 -30.22
N GLU A 320 10.06 1.65 -30.17
CA GLU A 320 9.61 0.62 -29.24
C GLU A 320 9.93 1.00 -27.80
N PRO A 321 9.04 0.72 -26.84
CA PRO A 321 9.37 0.81 -25.42
C PRO A 321 10.45 -0.21 -25.05
N ASP A 322 11.15 -0.01 -23.93
CA ASP A 322 12.11 -1.00 -23.42
C ASP A 322 11.36 -2.24 -22.92
N SER A 323 11.64 -3.40 -23.51
CA SER A 323 10.97 -4.66 -23.15
C SER A 323 11.26 -5.15 -21.74
N GLN A 324 12.29 -4.62 -21.06
CA GLN A 324 12.55 -4.93 -19.64
C GLN A 324 11.58 -4.23 -18.68
N ILE A 325 10.97 -3.12 -19.12
CA ILE A 325 10.02 -2.33 -18.34
C ILE A 325 8.60 -2.48 -18.92
N TRP A 326 8.50 -2.66 -20.23
CA TRP A 326 7.27 -2.87 -20.96
C TRP A 326 7.31 -4.25 -21.64
N PRO A 327 7.23 -5.34 -20.85
CA PRO A 327 7.26 -6.69 -21.40
C PRO A 327 6.05 -6.96 -22.30
N CYS A 328 6.09 -8.03 -23.08
CA CYS A 328 4.92 -8.40 -23.89
C CYS A 328 3.73 -8.83 -22.99
N LYS A 329 2.53 -8.94 -23.58
CA LYS A 329 1.31 -9.31 -22.85
C LYS A 329 1.46 -10.65 -22.11
N GLU A 330 2.11 -11.62 -22.73
CA GLU A 330 2.29 -12.97 -22.18
C GLU A 330 3.23 -12.95 -20.96
N GLU A 331 4.31 -12.17 -21.04
CA GLU A 331 5.26 -11.97 -19.94
C GLU A 331 4.64 -11.18 -18.79
N ARG A 332 3.88 -10.12 -19.09
CA ARG A 332 3.23 -9.26 -18.09
C ARG A 332 2.14 -9.95 -17.27
N TRP A 333 1.54 -11.02 -17.79
CA TRP A 333 0.53 -11.80 -17.06
C TRP A 333 0.99 -13.21 -16.71
N ASN A 334 2.29 -13.49 -16.82
CA ASN A 334 2.84 -14.75 -16.35
C ASN A 334 2.70 -14.85 -14.82
N PRO A 335 1.92 -15.79 -14.26
CA PRO A 335 1.74 -15.91 -12.81
C PRO A 335 3.03 -16.04 -12.01
N GLN A 336 4.12 -16.51 -12.64
CA GLN A 336 5.44 -16.61 -12.02
C GLN A 336 6.14 -15.26 -11.84
N ASN A 337 5.78 -14.23 -12.61
CA ASN A 337 6.48 -12.94 -12.65
C ASN A 337 5.65 -11.76 -12.12
N CYS A 338 4.33 -11.94 -11.96
CA CYS A 338 3.37 -10.83 -11.96
C CYS A 338 2.69 -10.59 -10.61
N LEU A 339 3.21 -11.19 -9.55
CA LEU A 339 2.67 -11.06 -8.20
C LEU A 339 3.77 -10.64 -7.24
N GLY A 340 3.39 -9.71 -6.36
CA GLY A 340 4.21 -9.29 -5.23
C GLY A 340 3.33 -8.74 -4.12
N SER A 341 3.96 -8.56 -2.96
CA SER A 341 3.31 -8.08 -1.75
C SER A 341 4.25 -7.12 -1.01
N TRP A 342 3.65 -6.18 -0.29
CA TRP A 342 4.30 -5.40 0.74
C TRP A 342 4.61 -6.29 1.94
N VAL A 343 5.89 -6.57 2.13
CA VAL A 343 6.41 -7.38 3.23
C VAL A 343 7.15 -6.49 4.21
N ASN A 344 6.81 -6.64 5.48
CA ASN A 344 7.53 -6.02 6.58
C ASN A 344 8.62 -6.99 7.05
N LEU A 345 9.87 -6.70 6.73
CA LEU A 345 11.01 -7.56 7.08
C LEU A 345 11.18 -7.72 8.60
N TYR A 346 10.81 -6.70 9.38
CA TYR A 346 10.88 -6.78 10.84
C TYR A 346 9.87 -7.78 11.37
N ARG A 347 8.59 -7.63 10.98
CA ARG A 347 7.52 -8.56 11.35
C ARG A 347 7.83 -10.00 10.90
N LEU A 348 8.40 -10.16 9.71
CA LEU A 348 8.82 -11.47 9.21
C LEU A 348 9.92 -12.09 10.08
N SER A 349 10.94 -11.30 10.42
CA SER A 349 12.01 -11.73 11.34
C SER A 349 11.45 -12.10 12.71
N MET A 350 10.56 -11.29 13.28
CA MET A 350 9.95 -11.57 14.59
C MET A 350 9.12 -12.85 14.56
N SER A 351 8.41 -13.10 13.47
CA SER A 351 7.61 -14.32 13.28
C SER A 351 8.47 -15.58 13.23
N ILE A 352 9.65 -15.50 12.60
CA ILE A 352 10.62 -16.59 12.55
C ILE A 352 11.25 -16.83 13.93
N ILE A 353 11.67 -15.78 14.64
CA ILE A 353 12.21 -15.88 16.00
C ILE A 353 11.20 -16.56 16.93
N GLN A 354 9.94 -16.13 16.87
CA GLN A 354 8.88 -16.69 17.70
C GLN A 354 8.63 -18.18 17.40
N LEU A 355 8.65 -18.59 16.12
CA LEU A 355 8.53 -20.02 15.76
C LEU A 355 9.65 -20.86 16.36
N ILE A 356 10.89 -20.36 16.30
CA ILE A 356 12.07 -21.05 16.83
C ILE A 356 11.95 -21.19 18.35
N GLN A 357 11.59 -20.11 19.06
CA GLN A 357 11.38 -20.14 20.51
C GLN A 357 10.26 -21.11 20.93
N GLU A 358 9.20 -21.22 20.12
CA GLU A 358 8.10 -22.16 20.33
C GLU A 358 8.42 -23.61 19.89
N LYS A 359 9.63 -23.86 19.36
CA LYS A 359 10.09 -25.18 18.86
C LYS A 359 9.19 -25.76 17.78
N LEU A 360 8.61 -24.87 16.96
CA LEU A 360 7.75 -25.25 15.85
C LEU A 360 8.57 -25.44 14.57
N GLN A 361 8.08 -26.29 13.68
CA GLN A 361 8.74 -26.56 12.41
C GLN A 361 8.81 -25.28 11.54
N PRO A 362 10.01 -24.83 11.14
CA PRO A 362 10.18 -23.64 10.33
C PRO A 362 9.89 -23.99 8.86
N THR A 363 8.62 -24.00 8.49
CA THR A 363 8.18 -24.10 7.09
C THR A 363 7.68 -22.75 6.61
N SER A 364 7.77 -22.48 5.30
CA SER A 364 7.25 -21.26 4.69
C SER A 364 5.78 -21.01 5.10
N LYS A 365 4.96 -22.07 5.13
CA LYS A 365 3.57 -22.02 5.61
C LYS A 365 3.45 -21.54 7.06
N ASN A 366 4.23 -22.12 7.97
CA ASN A 366 4.15 -21.78 9.40
C ASN A 366 4.64 -20.35 9.66
N ILE A 367 5.70 -19.93 8.96
CA ILE A 367 6.23 -18.55 9.01
C ILE A 367 5.15 -17.57 8.58
N LEU A 368 4.48 -17.81 7.44
CA LEU A 368 3.40 -16.95 6.96
C LEU A 368 2.20 -16.93 7.90
N GLN A 369 1.84 -18.05 8.50
CA GLN A 369 0.76 -18.10 9.49
C GLN A 369 1.08 -17.24 10.73
N LYS A 370 2.32 -17.30 11.23
CA LYS A 370 2.77 -16.42 12.32
C LYS A 370 2.86 -14.97 11.90
N TYR A 371 3.36 -14.70 10.70
CA TYR A 371 3.35 -13.37 10.11
C TYR A 371 1.94 -12.80 10.12
N GLN A 372 0.97 -13.48 9.50
CA GLN A 372 -0.43 -13.05 9.40
C GLN A 372 -1.09 -12.79 10.75
N THR A 373 -0.88 -13.69 11.72
CA THR A 373 -1.50 -13.62 13.04
C THR A 373 -0.73 -12.77 14.06
N TRP A 374 0.37 -12.14 13.65
CA TRP A 374 1.21 -11.33 14.51
C TRP A 374 0.45 -10.16 15.14
N LYS A 375 0.58 -10.02 16.47
CA LYS A 375 -0.19 -9.06 17.28
C LYS A 375 0.59 -7.82 17.69
N GLY A 376 1.71 -7.53 17.02
CA GLY A 376 2.58 -6.43 17.41
C GLY A 376 3.59 -6.80 18.49
N THR A 377 3.94 -8.07 18.67
CA THR A 377 4.86 -8.50 19.73
C THR A 377 6.29 -8.07 19.44
N ASN A 378 6.86 -7.23 20.32
CA ASN A 378 8.27 -6.84 20.27
C ASN A 378 9.05 -7.79 21.18
N VAL A 379 9.69 -8.80 20.61
CA VAL A 379 10.48 -9.77 21.39
C VAL A 379 11.68 -9.13 22.10
N PHE A 380 12.09 -7.91 21.72
CA PHE A 380 13.15 -7.13 22.38
C PHE A 380 12.60 -6.05 23.33
N ARG A 381 11.31 -6.09 23.69
CA ARG A 381 10.71 -5.08 24.58
C ARG A 381 11.35 -5.07 25.97
N ASP A 382 11.46 -6.26 26.55
CA ASP A 382 11.87 -6.46 27.95
C ASP A 382 13.26 -7.11 28.06
N GLN A 383 13.94 -7.35 26.94
CA GLN A 383 15.24 -7.99 26.88
C GLN A 383 16.11 -7.39 25.78
N THR A 384 17.41 -7.25 26.06
CA THR A 384 18.39 -6.69 25.11
C THR A 384 18.91 -7.72 24.11
N GLN A 385 18.84 -9.00 24.48
CA GLN A 385 19.31 -10.13 23.69
C GLN A 385 18.36 -11.30 23.80
N ILE A 386 18.32 -12.12 22.75
CA ILE A 386 17.56 -13.37 22.68
C ILE A 386 18.54 -14.50 22.42
N GLN A 387 18.52 -15.53 23.26
CA GLN A 387 19.27 -16.77 23.01
C GLN A 387 18.60 -17.54 21.88
N VAL A 388 19.39 -17.96 20.89
CA VAL A 388 18.88 -18.77 19.79
C VAL A 388 18.98 -20.24 20.18
N GLU A 389 17.83 -20.89 20.30
CA GLU A 389 17.80 -22.34 20.49
C GLU A 389 18.13 -23.07 19.18
N LYS A 390 18.69 -24.28 19.27
CA LYS A 390 18.92 -25.12 18.08
C LYS A 390 17.59 -25.35 17.35
N SER A 391 17.52 -24.90 16.10
CA SER A 391 16.38 -25.12 15.21
C SER A 391 16.74 -26.18 14.16
N THR A 392 15.72 -26.85 13.62
CA THR A 392 15.88 -27.69 12.43
C THR A 392 16.10 -26.82 11.18
N GLU A 393 16.71 -27.38 10.15
CA GLU A 393 16.78 -26.72 8.84
C GLU A 393 15.39 -26.36 8.33
N MET A 394 15.30 -25.22 7.62
CA MET A 394 14.04 -24.78 7.05
C MET A 394 13.60 -25.75 5.97
N THR A 395 12.42 -26.34 6.12
CA THR A 395 11.87 -27.23 5.08
C THR A 395 11.11 -26.38 4.07
N GLN A 396 11.55 -26.42 2.81
CA GLN A 396 10.81 -25.81 1.70
C GLN A 396 9.46 -26.50 1.58
N SER A 397 8.39 -25.76 1.89
CA SER A 397 7.05 -26.18 1.53
C SER A 397 6.74 -25.38 0.29
N ALA A 398 6.80 -26.00 -0.90
CA ALA A 398 6.48 -25.36 -2.16
C ALA A 398 5.26 -24.45 -1.94
N LEU A 399 5.49 -23.13 -1.90
CA LEU A 399 4.40 -22.20 -1.69
C LEU A 399 3.53 -22.36 -2.93
N GLN A 400 2.41 -23.07 -2.78
CA GLN A 400 1.38 -23.08 -3.79
C GLN A 400 0.75 -21.68 -3.78
N TYR A 401 1.43 -20.74 -4.46
CA TYR A 401 0.87 -19.45 -4.85
C TYR A 401 -0.37 -19.62 -5.72
N GLN A 402 -0.68 -20.86 -6.17
CA GLN A 402 -1.96 -21.23 -6.75
C GLN A 402 -3.16 -20.93 -5.83
N ASN A 403 -3.01 -20.89 -4.51
CA ASN A 403 -4.10 -20.42 -3.62
C ASN A 403 -4.16 -18.88 -3.49
N TYR A 404 -3.19 -18.17 -4.07
CA TYR A 404 -3.25 -16.73 -4.35
C TYR A 404 -3.51 -16.50 -5.84
N GLU A 405 -4.21 -17.44 -6.50
CA GLU A 405 -4.72 -17.27 -7.85
C GLU A 405 -5.42 -15.91 -7.96
N VAL A 406 -4.91 -15.14 -8.92
CA VAL A 406 -5.52 -13.93 -9.43
C VAL A 406 -6.99 -14.24 -9.74
N GLY A 407 -7.90 -13.76 -8.89
CA GLY A 407 -9.30 -13.52 -9.28
C GLY A 407 -10.28 -14.70 -9.25
N CYS A 408 -10.12 -15.70 -8.37
CA CYS A 408 -11.12 -16.78 -8.23
C CYS A 408 -11.39 -17.19 -6.76
N TYR A 409 -11.82 -16.25 -5.91
CA TYR A 409 -12.83 -16.66 -4.93
C TYR A 409 -14.17 -16.51 -5.65
N SER A 410 -14.84 -17.63 -5.93
CA SER A 410 -16.26 -17.56 -6.24
C SER A 410 -16.93 -16.90 -5.03
N LEU A 411 -17.67 -15.81 -5.28
CA LEU A 411 -18.47 -15.12 -4.26
C LEU A 411 -19.33 -16.11 -3.44
N SER A 412 -19.69 -17.25 -4.03
CA SER A 412 -20.48 -18.31 -3.40
C SER A 412 -19.85 -18.95 -2.16
N GLU A 413 -18.52 -19.04 -2.03
CA GLU A 413 -17.90 -19.64 -0.83
C GLU A 413 -17.73 -18.65 0.34
N LEU A 414 -17.86 -17.35 0.06
CA LEU A 414 -17.69 -16.28 1.06
C LEU A 414 -19.03 -15.61 1.46
N GLU A 415 -20.12 -15.89 0.77
CA GLU A 415 -21.44 -15.27 0.99
C GLU A 415 -22.28 -15.93 2.10
N GLU A 416 -22.12 -17.24 2.35
CA GLU A 416 -23.01 -17.95 3.29
C GLU A 416 -22.81 -17.56 4.77
N ASP A 417 -21.66 -16.98 5.14
CA ASP A 417 -21.37 -16.59 6.53
C ASP A 417 -21.43 -15.05 6.79
N ARG A 418 -21.47 -14.22 5.74
CA ARG A 418 -21.14 -12.77 5.87
C ARG A 418 -22.32 -11.81 5.99
N PHE A 419 -23.50 -12.11 5.41
CA PHE A 419 -24.54 -11.07 5.29
C PHE A 419 -25.51 -10.96 6.46
N SER A 420 -25.69 -11.99 7.29
CA SER A 420 -26.63 -11.95 8.43
C SER A 420 -26.01 -11.50 9.76
N GLN A 421 -24.69 -11.69 9.94
CA GLN A 421 -24.01 -11.37 11.21
C GLN A 421 -23.35 -9.98 11.26
N ASN A 422 -23.01 -9.37 10.10
CA ASN A 422 -22.22 -8.14 10.06
C ASN A 422 -23.01 -6.84 10.31
N GLN A 423 -24.34 -6.82 10.11
CA GLN A 423 -25.16 -5.66 10.46
C GLN A 423 -25.16 -5.40 11.98
N LYS A 424 -25.20 -6.45 12.81
CA LYS A 424 -25.15 -6.34 14.28
C LYS A 424 -23.75 -6.04 14.85
N ARG A 425 -22.66 -6.35 14.14
CA ARG A 425 -21.27 -6.08 14.61
C ARG A 425 -20.78 -4.65 14.32
N ASN A 426 -21.30 -4.00 13.29
CA ASN A 426 -21.06 -2.57 13.07
C ASN A 426 -21.64 -1.72 14.22
N GLU A 427 -22.72 -2.16 14.88
CA GLU A 427 -23.32 -1.48 16.03
C GLU A 427 -22.45 -1.60 17.29
N LEU A 428 -21.83 -2.75 17.56
CA LEU A 428 -21.00 -3.00 18.75
C LEU A 428 -19.63 -2.29 18.77
N PHE A 429 -19.11 -1.84 17.62
CA PHE A 429 -17.79 -1.18 17.52
C PHE A 429 -17.85 0.33 17.29
N PHE A 430 -19.05 0.84 16.99
CA PHE A 430 -19.41 2.24 16.96
C PHE A 430 -20.38 2.55 18.11
N ASP A 431 -20.10 2.07 19.32
CA ASP A 431 -20.79 2.58 20.50
C ASP A 431 -20.59 4.10 20.54
N ASP A 432 -21.67 4.84 20.29
CA ASP A 432 -21.69 6.29 20.18
C ASP A 432 -21.17 6.94 21.48
N ASP A 433 -21.35 6.25 22.62
CA ASP A 433 -20.87 6.66 23.94
C ASP A 433 -19.35 6.54 24.12
N VAL A 434 -18.63 5.70 23.37
CA VAL A 434 -17.16 5.55 23.51
C VAL A 434 -16.40 6.51 22.59
N ILE A 435 -16.93 6.80 21.41
CA ILE A 435 -16.30 7.72 20.46
C ILE A 435 -16.43 9.16 20.95
N ILE A 436 -17.61 9.57 21.42
CA ILE A 436 -17.86 10.92 21.95
C ILE A 436 -17.09 11.17 23.25
N ASN A 437 -17.01 10.19 24.16
CA ASN A 437 -16.31 10.35 25.44
C ASN A 437 -14.78 10.21 25.36
N SER A 438 -14.23 9.71 24.25
CA SER A 438 -12.76 9.63 24.06
C SER A 438 -12.12 10.92 23.54
N ILE A 439 -12.95 11.91 23.20
CA ILE A 439 -12.58 13.24 22.65
C ILE A 439 -12.71 14.35 23.72
N GLN A 440 -13.24 14.04 24.92
CA GLN A 440 -13.08 14.86 26.12
C GLN A 440 -11.81 14.44 26.86
#